data_AF-A0A967I5H5-F1
#
_entry.id   AF-A0A967I5H5-F1
#
_cell.length_a   1.000
_cell.length_b   1.000
_cell.length_c   1.000
_cell.angle_alpha   90.00
_cell.angle_beta   90.00
_cell.angle_gamma   90.00
#
_symmetry.space_group_name_H-M   'P 1'
#
loop_
_entity.id
_entity.type
_entity.pdbx_description
1 polymer ?
#
loop_
_entity_poly.entity_id
_entity_poly.type
_entity_poly.pdbx_seq_one_letter_code
_entity_poly.pdbx_strand_id
1 'polypeptide(L)'
;YYIGAKSITIIMLVGFFTGMVLGLQSYHALVKFGAQGALGTLVALSLVRELGPVLTAIMITARAGSAMTAEIGIQRISEQIDALDTMRIDPLKFLISPRIAASIISFPLLTALFDLIGILGGFLSGVVLLGVNAGTYFHRVQSSVEMKDITDGFIKALVFAVIVTTVCCYQGYFTHMR
;
A
#
# COMPACT_ATOMS: atom_id res chain seq x y z
N TYR A 1 4.15 5.04 -14.48
CA TYR A 1 2.83 4.56 -14.95
C TYR A 1 2.53 3.12 -14.50
N TYR A 2 3.34 2.12 -14.87
CA TYR A 2 3.02 0.71 -14.61
C TYR A 2 2.92 0.34 -13.12
N ILE A 3 3.76 0.94 -12.28
CA ILE A 3 3.82 0.69 -10.82
C ILE A 3 2.65 1.39 -10.11
N GLY A 4 2.56 2.72 -10.23
CA GLY A 4 1.53 3.53 -9.57
C GLY A 4 0.14 3.40 -10.23
N ALA A 5 -0.06 4.00 -11.40
CA ALA A 5 -1.39 4.19 -12.01
C ALA A 5 -2.19 2.90 -12.18
N LYS A 6 -1.57 1.81 -12.65
CA LYS A 6 -2.26 0.52 -12.82
C LYS A 6 -2.60 -0.19 -11.49
N SER A 7 -2.03 0.23 -10.35
CA SER A 7 -2.27 -0.39 -9.04
C SER A 7 -3.41 0.28 -8.30
N ILE A 8 -3.79 1.49 -8.72
CA ILE A 8 -4.81 2.30 -8.05
C ILE A 8 -6.11 1.51 -7.90
N THR A 9 -6.62 0.89 -8.96
CA THR A 9 -7.90 0.15 -8.92
C THR A 9 -7.95 -0.94 -7.84
N ILE A 10 -6.88 -1.74 -7.73
CA ILE A 10 -6.82 -2.82 -6.73
C ILE A 10 -6.75 -2.24 -5.32
N ILE A 11 -5.97 -1.19 -5.13
CA ILE A 11 -5.79 -0.54 -3.83
C ILE A 11 -7.09 0.13 -3.36
N MET A 12 -7.82 0.80 -4.27
CA MET A 12 -9.13 1.38 -3.96
C MET A 12 -10.11 0.30 -3.52
N LEU A 13 -10.21 -0.78 -4.30
CA LEU A 13 -11.18 -1.85 -4.04
C LEU A 13 -10.89 -2.56 -2.72
N VAL A 14 -9.63 -2.95 -2.48
CA VAL A 14 -9.28 -3.66 -1.26
C VAL A 14 -9.32 -2.72 -0.06
N GLY A 15 -8.85 -1.47 -0.18
CA GLY A 15 -8.94 -0.47 0.89
C GLY A 15 -10.38 -0.24 1.34
N PHE A 16 -11.30 -0.12 0.38
CA PHE A 16 -12.72 0.02 0.68
C PHE A 16 -13.28 -1.16 1.49
N PHE A 17 -13.06 -2.39 1.03
CA PHE A 17 -13.56 -3.58 1.73
C PHE A 17 -12.87 -3.80 3.08
N THR A 18 -11.55 -3.58 3.18
CA THR A 18 -10.82 -3.65 4.44
C THR A 18 -11.38 -2.64 5.45
N GLY A 19 -11.62 -1.40 5.03
CA GLY A 19 -12.25 -0.37 5.85
C GLY A 19 -13.65 -0.77 6.32
N MET A 20 -14.47 -1.32 5.41
CA MET A 20 -15.83 -1.76 5.73
C MET A 20 -15.84 -2.87 6.80
N VAL A 21 -14.98 -3.88 6.63
CA VAL A 21 -14.83 -5.00 7.58
C VAL A 21 -14.32 -4.51 8.93
N LEU A 22 -13.31 -3.64 8.94
CA LEU A 22 -12.79 -3.05 10.18
C LEU A 22 -13.87 -2.24 10.90
N GLY A 23 -14.63 -1.41 10.20
CA GLY A 23 -15.72 -0.64 10.80
C GLY A 23 -16.78 -1.53 11.44
N LEU A 24 -17.19 -2.61 10.76
CA LEU A 24 -18.17 -3.55 11.29
C LEU A 24 -17.65 -4.28 12.53
N GLN A 25 -16.42 -4.79 12.49
CA GLN A 25 -15.84 -5.56 13.58
C GLN A 25 -15.52 -4.68 14.80
N SER A 26 -15.03 -3.46 14.56
CA SER A 26 -14.78 -2.45 15.59
C SER A 26 -16.06 -2.05 16.31
N TYR A 27 -17.17 -1.90 15.58
CA TYR A 27 -18.45 -1.55 16.17
C TYR A 27 -18.92 -2.61 17.16
N HIS A 28 -18.93 -3.89 16.75
CA HIS A 28 -19.34 -4.98 17.63
C HIS A 28 -18.46 -5.12 18.87
N ALA A 29 -17.17 -4.79 18.76
CA ALA A 29 -16.29 -4.71 19.93
C ALA A 29 -16.66 -3.55 20.86
N LEU A 30 -16.88 -2.35 20.31
CA LEU A 30 -17.11 -1.12 21.08
C LEU A 30 -18.49 -1.05 21.74
N VAL A 31 -19.50 -1.66 21.14
CA VAL A 31 -20.85 -1.76 21.74
C VAL A 31 -20.78 -2.42 23.11
N LYS A 32 -19.94 -3.45 23.28
CA LYS A 32 -19.79 -4.17 24.56
C LYS A 32 -19.27 -3.29 25.69
N PHE A 33 -18.53 -2.22 25.35
CA PHE A 33 -17.97 -1.26 26.30
C PHE A 33 -18.75 0.06 26.32
N GLY A 34 -19.87 0.17 25.60
CA GLY A 34 -20.63 1.42 25.45
C GLY A 34 -19.87 2.54 24.72
N ALA A 35 -18.76 2.23 24.05
CA ALA A 35 -17.81 3.19 23.49
C ALA A 35 -17.97 3.40 21.98
N GLN A 36 -19.19 3.31 21.45
CA GLN A 36 -19.48 3.39 20.00
C GLN A 36 -18.96 4.68 19.34
N GLY A 37 -18.86 5.78 20.10
CA GLY A 37 -18.29 7.04 19.62
C GLY A 37 -16.79 6.97 19.30
N ALA A 38 -16.06 5.97 19.77
CA ALA A 38 -14.62 5.80 19.47
C ALA A 38 -14.35 5.02 18.17
N LEU A 39 -15.39 4.64 17.42
CA LEU A 39 -15.27 3.86 16.19
C LEU A 39 -14.32 4.53 15.17
N GLY A 40 -14.49 5.84 14.94
CA GLY A 40 -13.67 6.60 13.99
C GLY A 40 -12.19 6.61 14.36
N THR A 41 -11.89 6.75 15.65
CA THR A 41 -10.52 6.70 16.16
C THR A 41 -9.86 5.36 15.88
N LEU A 42 -10.55 4.24 16.17
CA LEU A 42 -9.98 2.91 15.96
C LEU A 42 -9.76 2.61 14.48
N VAL A 43 -10.72 2.92 13.61
CA VAL A 43 -10.58 2.69 12.17
C VAL A 43 -9.43 3.52 11.60
N ALA A 44 -9.38 4.82 11.90
CA ALA A 44 -8.36 5.71 11.37
C ALA A 44 -6.94 5.35 11.85
N LEU A 45 -6.75 5.16 13.17
CA LEU A 45 -5.42 4.83 13.71
C LEU A 45 -4.93 3.45 13.23
N SER A 46 -5.81 2.46 13.13
CA SER A 46 -5.42 1.11 12.68
C SER A 46 -4.99 1.09 11.22
N LEU A 47 -5.67 1.88 10.37
CA LEU A 47 -5.31 2.04 8.96
C LEU A 47 -3.98 2.79 8.81
N VAL A 48 -3.93 4.03 9.30
CA VAL A 48 -2.79 4.95 9.06
C VAL A 48 -1.48 4.40 9.64
N ARG A 49 -1.51 3.81 10.85
CA ARG A 49 -0.27 3.37 11.52
C ARG A 49 0.25 2.02 11.02
N GLU A 50 -0.65 1.10 10.68
CA GLU A 50 -0.29 -0.32 10.51
C GLU A 50 -0.79 -0.88 9.19
N LEU A 51 -2.12 -1.00 9.04
CA LEU A 51 -2.69 -1.80 7.97
C LEU A 51 -2.52 -1.16 6.59
N GLY A 52 -2.56 0.17 6.50
CA GLY A 52 -2.39 0.91 5.25
C GLY A 52 -1.05 0.62 4.58
N PRO A 53 0.09 0.93 5.22
CA PRO A 53 1.41 0.69 4.66
C PRO A 53 1.65 -0.80 4.34
N VAL A 54 1.23 -1.71 5.22
CA VAL A 54 1.49 -3.15 5.08
C VAL A 54 0.67 -3.76 3.96
N LEU A 55 -0.65 -3.52 3.91
CA LEU A 55 -1.52 -4.09 2.88
C LEU A 55 -1.20 -3.53 1.50
N THR A 56 -0.89 -2.23 1.43
CA THR A 56 -0.46 -1.60 0.19
C THR A 56 0.82 -2.25 -0.33
N ALA A 57 1.80 -2.51 0.54
CA ALA A 57 3.04 -3.19 0.14
C ALA A 57 2.79 -4.61 -0.39
N ILE A 58 1.96 -5.40 0.29
CA ILE A 58 1.63 -6.78 -0.14
C ILE A 58 0.97 -6.75 -1.53
N MET A 59 0.00 -5.86 -1.76
CA MET A 59 -0.72 -5.79 -3.04
C MET A 59 0.16 -5.30 -4.18
N ILE A 60 1.02 -4.30 -3.94
CA ILE A 60 1.95 -3.83 -4.96
C ILE A 60 2.97 -4.93 -5.29
N THR A 61 3.45 -5.68 -4.29
CA THR A 61 4.33 -6.83 -4.50
C THR A 61 3.66 -7.86 -5.41
N ALA A 62 2.41 -8.23 -5.12
CA ALA A 62 1.67 -9.23 -5.89
C ALA A 62 1.47 -8.81 -7.35
N ARG A 63 1.08 -7.55 -7.61
CA ARG A 63 0.74 -7.09 -8.97
C ARG A 63 1.91 -6.47 -9.70
N ALA A 64 2.46 -5.39 -9.17
CA ALA A 64 3.54 -4.65 -9.83
C ALA A 64 4.87 -5.37 -9.67
N GLY A 65 5.16 -5.93 -8.49
CA GLY A 65 6.38 -6.69 -8.21
C GLY A 65 6.52 -7.90 -9.12
N SER A 66 5.50 -8.76 -9.20
CA SER A 66 5.51 -9.93 -10.10
C SER A 66 5.72 -9.55 -11.56
N ALA A 67 5.08 -8.47 -12.03
CA ALA A 67 5.26 -7.99 -13.39
C ALA A 67 6.68 -7.45 -13.65
N MET A 68 7.29 -6.75 -12.69
CA MET A 68 8.68 -6.31 -12.80
C MET A 68 9.64 -7.51 -12.88
N THR A 69 9.44 -8.50 -12.01
CA THR A 69 10.25 -9.72 -11.99
C THR A 69 10.16 -10.46 -13.32
N ALA A 70 8.93 -10.61 -13.86
CA ALA A 70 8.71 -11.26 -15.15
C ALA A 70 9.34 -10.49 -16.32
N GLU A 71 9.21 -9.15 -16.33
CA GLU A 71 9.79 -8.30 -17.37
C GLU A 71 11.32 -8.40 -17.40
N ILE A 72 11.98 -8.31 -16.24
CA ILE A 72 13.44 -8.47 -16.15
C ILE A 72 13.85 -9.91 -16.51
N GLY A 73 13.06 -10.91 -16.10
CA GLY A 73 13.30 -12.31 -16.45
C GLY A 73 13.25 -12.56 -17.96
N ILE A 74 12.29 -11.95 -18.67
CA ILE A 74 12.19 -12.03 -20.13
C ILE A 74 13.41 -11.36 -20.79
N GLN A 75 13.85 -10.21 -20.27
CA GLN A 75 15.06 -9.52 -20.75
C GLN A 75 16.32 -10.36 -20.53
N ARG A 76 16.39 -11.12 -19.44
CA ARG A 76 17.49 -12.05 -19.17
C ARG A 76 17.49 -13.22 -20.15
N ILE A 77 16.35 -13.87 -20.35
CA ILE A 77 16.23 -15.04 -21.25
C ILE A 77 16.44 -14.67 -22.72
N SER A 78 16.07 -13.44 -23.10
CA SER A 78 16.25 -12.93 -24.46
C SER A 78 17.63 -12.30 -24.70
N GLU A 79 18.60 -12.54 -23.81
CA GLU A 79 19.98 -12.01 -23.85
C GLU A 79 20.10 -10.47 -23.92
N GLN A 80 19.01 -9.73 -23.66
CA GLN A 80 19.02 -8.26 -23.71
C GLN A 80 19.88 -7.65 -22.61
N ILE A 81 19.95 -8.31 -21.45
CA ILE A 81 20.80 -7.89 -20.34
C ILE A 81 22.29 -8.06 -20.69
N ASP A 82 22.65 -9.17 -21.34
CA ASP A 82 24.03 -9.43 -21.75
C ASP A 82 24.43 -8.51 -22.91
N ALA A 83 23.49 -8.19 -23.81
CA ALA A 83 23.69 -7.19 -24.85
C ALA A 83 24.05 -5.80 -24.27
N LEU A 84 23.42 -5.38 -23.17
CA LEU A 84 23.78 -4.11 -22.50
C LEU A 84 25.23 -4.11 -22.00
N ASP A 85 25.69 -5.23 -21.46
CA ASP A 85 27.06 -5.37 -20.96
C ASP A 85 28.09 -5.32 -22.11
N THR A 86 27.78 -5.93 -23.26
CA THR A 86 28.62 -5.81 -24.47
C THR A 86 28.72 -4.37 -24.99
N MET A 87 27.68 -3.55 -24.78
CA MET A 87 27.68 -2.12 -25.11
C MET A 87 28.39 -1.25 -24.06
N ARG A 88 29.00 -1.85 -23.03
CA ARG A 88 29.62 -1.17 -21.87
C ARG A 88 28.62 -0.30 -21.07
N ILE A 89 27.35 -0.71 -21.03
CA ILE A 89 26.32 -0.07 -20.22
C ILE A 89 26.05 -0.95 -19.01
N ASP A 90 26.20 -0.40 -17.80
CA ASP A 90 25.91 -1.11 -16.55
C ASP A 90 24.40 -1.48 -16.49
N PRO A 91 24.05 -2.78 -16.58
CA PRO A 91 22.66 -3.21 -16.67
C PRO A 91 21.92 -3.05 -15.34
N LEU A 92 22.60 -3.19 -14.20
CA LEU A 92 22.01 -3.02 -12.87
C LEU A 92 21.54 -1.58 -12.69
N LYS A 93 22.39 -0.62 -12.99
CA LYS A 93 22.06 0.81 -12.88
C LYS A 93 20.98 1.20 -13.87
N PHE A 94 21.03 0.69 -15.11
CA PHE A 94 20.07 1.03 -16.15
C PHE A 94 18.67 0.47 -15.88
N LEU A 95 18.55 -0.78 -15.41
CA LEU A 95 17.25 -1.43 -15.20
C LEU A 95 16.64 -1.14 -13.82
N ILE A 96 17.46 -1.12 -12.76
CA ILE A 96 16.96 -1.15 -11.37
C ILE A 96 16.76 0.26 -10.81
N SER A 97 17.69 1.19 -11.07
CA SER A 97 17.62 2.56 -10.56
C SER A 97 16.30 3.29 -10.88
N PRO A 98 15.79 3.30 -12.12
CA PRO A 98 14.53 3.98 -12.43
C PRO A 98 13.32 3.31 -11.75
N ARG A 99 13.37 1.99 -11.52
CA ARG A 99 12.29 1.25 -10.84
C ARG A 99 12.23 1.60 -9.35
N ILE A 100 13.39 1.70 -8.68
CA ILE A 100 13.48 2.13 -7.28
C ILE A 100 13.02 3.58 -7.13
N ALA A 101 13.45 4.48 -8.01
CA ALA A 101 13.00 5.87 -7.97
C ALA A 101 11.47 5.97 -8.14
N ALA A 102 10.91 5.20 -9.07
CA ALA A 102 9.47 5.18 -9.30
C ALA A 102 8.67 4.56 -8.13
N SER A 103 9.22 3.56 -7.42
CA SER A 103 8.54 2.93 -6.28
C SER A 103 8.56 3.81 -5.03
N ILE A 104 9.66 4.52 -4.76
CA ILE A 104 9.78 5.48 -3.65
C ILE A 104 8.67 6.54 -3.71
N ILE A 105 8.31 6.99 -4.91
CA ILE A 105 7.22 7.97 -5.09
C ILE A 105 5.84 7.29 -5.08
N SER A 106 5.73 6.12 -5.72
CA SER A 106 4.43 5.46 -5.89
C SER A 106 3.88 4.90 -4.58
N PHE A 107 4.70 4.26 -3.75
CA PHE A 107 4.23 3.57 -2.53
C PHE A 107 3.55 4.51 -1.54
N PRO A 108 4.16 5.64 -1.12
CA PRO A 108 3.54 6.52 -0.14
C PRO A 108 2.24 7.15 -0.66
N LEU A 109 2.20 7.50 -1.95
CA LEU A 109 0.99 8.03 -2.58
C LEU A 109 -0.15 6.99 -2.60
N LEU A 110 0.17 5.75 -2.90
CA LEU A 110 -0.77 4.63 -2.92
C LEU A 110 -1.27 4.28 -1.51
N THR A 111 -0.40 4.35 -0.50
CA THR A 111 -0.78 4.15 0.91
C THR A 111 -1.74 5.24 1.38
N ALA A 112 -1.46 6.51 1.08
CA ALA A 112 -2.37 7.61 1.43
C ALA A 112 -3.76 7.45 0.81
N LEU A 113 -3.82 6.98 -0.43
CA LEU A 113 -5.07 6.69 -1.13
C LEU A 113 -5.80 5.48 -0.54
N PHE A 114 -5.07 4.45 -0.10
CA PHE A 114 -5.63 3.32 0.63
C PHE A 114 -6.28 3.77 1.95
N ASP A 115 -5.59 4.60 2.72
CA ASP A 115 -6.09 5.07 4.02
C ASP A 115 -7.34 5.93 3.87
N LEU A 116 -7.36 6.84 2.89
CA LEU A 116 -8.52 7.69 2.63
C LEU A 116 -9.75 6.84 2.28
N ILE A 117 -9.60 5.86 1.39
CA ILE A 117 -10.71 5.02 0.95
C ILE A 117 -11.10 4.01 2.04
N GLY A 118 -10.16 3.54 2.83
CA GLY A 118 -10.41 2.68 3.99
C GLY A 118 -11.23 3.41 5.06
N ILE A 119 -10.92 4.68 5.35
CA ILE A 119 -11.72 5.50 6.28
C ILE A 119 -13.15 5.69 5.73
N LEU A 120 -13.31 5.95 4.42
CA LEU A 120 -14.63 6.03 3.79
C LEU A 120 -15.40 4.70 3.85
N GLY A 121 -14.73 3.56 3.67
CA GLY A 121 -15.33 2.23 3.82
C GLY A 121 -15.81 1.97 5.26
N GLY A 122 -15.02 2.39 6.25
CA GLY A 122 -15.39 2.30 7.66
C GLY A 122 -16.51 3.26 8.06
N PHE A 123 -16.59 4.43 7.43
CA PHE A 123 -17.73 5.34 7.56
C PHE A 123 -19.02 4.69 7.04
N LEU A 124 -18.98 4.04 5.87
CA LEU A 124 -20.14 3.37 5.30
C LEU A 124 -20.67 2.27 6.24
N SER A 125 -19.82 1.38 6.75
CA SER A 125 -20.27 0.34 7.67
C SER A 125 -20.68 0.87 9.04
N GLY A 126 -19.91 1.79 9.63
CA GLY A 126 -20.17 2.30 10.96
C GLY A 126 -21.36 3.24 11.06
N VAL A 127 -21.48 4.20 10.14
CA VAL A 127 -22.49 5.26 10.19
C VAL A 127 -23.75 4.84 9.43
N VAL A 128 -23.60 4.40 8.18
CA VAL A 128 -24.76 4.14 7.31
C VAL A 128 -25.44 2.83 7.66
N LEU A 129 -24.69 1.76 7.92
CA LEU A 129 -25.29 0.45 8.26
C LEU A 129 -25.66 0.34 9.75
N LEU A 130 -24.80 0.80 10.66
CA LEU A 130 -24.94 0.56 12.10
C LEU A 130 -25.50 1.77 12.89
N GLY A 131 -25.70 2.92 12.24
CA GLY A 131 -26.39 4.07 12.80
C GLY A 131 -25.57 4.91 13.79
N VAL A 132 -24.23 4.83 13.77
CA VAL A 132 -23.37 5.73 14.56
C VAL A 132 -23.51 7.17 14.05
N ASN A 133 -23.43 8.16 14.95
CA ASN A 133 -23.51 9.57 14.55
C ASN A 133 -22.33 9.96 13.63
N ALA A 134 -22.66 10.48 12.44
CA ALA A 134 -21.69 10.91 11.43
C ALA A 134 -20.75 12.02 11.92
N GLY A 135 -21.28 13.01 12.64
CA GLY A 135 -20.51 14.11 13.21
C GLY A 135 -19.49 13.63 14.23
N THR A 136 -19.89 12.73 15.12
CA THR A 136 -18.99 12.11 16.10
C THR A 136 -17.90 11.30 15.40
N TYR A 137 -18.23 10.56 14.33
CA TYR A 137 -17.25 9.78 13.57
C TYR A 137 -16.14 10.68 12.99
N PHE A 138 -16.50 11.70 12.20
CA PHE A 138 -15.51 12.58 11.57
C PHE A 138 -14.71 13.40 12.58
N HIS A 139 -15.36 13.90 13.63
CA HIS A 139 -14.67 14.60 14.71
C HIS A 139 -13.63 13.69 15.38
N ARG A 140 -13.97 12.42 15.62
CA ARG A 140 -13.05 11.43 16.24
C ARG A 140 -11.90 11.06 15.31
N VAL A 141 -12.16 10.88 14.02
CA VAL A 141 -11.11 10.67 13.02
C VAL A 141 -10.13 11.86 13.02
N GLN A 142 -10.63 13.09 12.94
CA GLN A 142 -9.78 14.29 12.88
C GLN A 142 -9.03 14.56 14.18
N SER A 143 -9.69 14.41 15.34
CA SER A 143 -9.09 14.70 16.65
C SER A 143 -8.09 13.63 17.12
N SER A 144 -8.19 12.41 16.61
CA SER A 144 -7.34 11.29 17.04
C SER A 144 -6.14 11.03 16.15
N VAL A 145 -6.16 11.48 14.89
CA VAL A 145 -5.02 11.32 13.98
C VAL A 145 -4.03 12.47 14.23
N GLU A 146 -2.88 12.14 14.79
CA GLU A 146 -1.78 13.09 14.95
C GLU A 146 -0.89 13.10 13.71
N MET A 147 -0.20 14.21 13.47
CA MET A 147 0.76 14.31 12.36
C MET A 147 1.86 13.24 12.46
N LYS A 148 2.20 12.84 13.70
CA LYS A 148 3.16 11.77 13.98
C LYS A 148 2.72 10.43 13.38
N ASP A 149 1.43 10.12 13.46
CA ASP A 149 0.87 8.85 12.97
C ASP A 149 1.00 8.74 11.46
N ILE A 150 0.75 9.86 10.79
CA ILE A 150 0.93 10.01 9.36
C ILE A 150 2.40 9.82 9.02
N THR A 151 3.32 10.56 9.67
CA THR A 151 4.75 10.44 9.35
C THR A 151 5.29 9.03 9.57
N ASP A 152 4.87 8.34 10.64
CA ASP A 152 5.29 6.96 10.92
C ASP A 152 4.78 5.99 9.85
N GLY A 153 3.53 6.15 9.39
CA GLY A 153 2.96 5.37 8.28
C GLY A 153 3.69 5.59 6.96
N PHE A 154 4.03 6.84 6.64
CA PHE A 154 4.79 7.20 5.44
C PHE A 154 6.23 6.65 5.46
N ILE A 155 6.90 6.70 6.61
CA ILE A 155 8.24 6.12 6.78
C ILE A 155 8.19 4.60 6.54
N LYS A 156 7.22 3.89 7.12
CA LYS A 156 7.02 2.45 6.85
C LYS A 156 6.78 2.19 5.36
N ALA A 157 5.93 2.98 4.71
CA ALA A 157 5.65 2.83 3.28
C ALA A 157 6.90 3.02 2.41
N LEU A 158 7.79 3.97 2.74
CA LEU A 158 9.07 4.17 2.06
C LEU A 158 10.01 2.99 2.24
N VAL A 159 10.13 2.47 3.46
CA VAL A 159 10.96 1.28 3.74
C VAL A 159 10.45 0.08 2.94
N PHE A 160 9.14 -0.15 2.91
CA PHE A 160 8.55 -1.22 2.10
C PHE A 160 8.77 -1.01 0.60
N ALA A 161 8.73 0.23 0.11
CA ALA A 161 8.99 0.53 -1.31
C ALA A 161 10.37 0.03 -1.75
N VAL A 162 11.40 0.33 -0.96
CA VAL A 162 12.78 -0.06 -1.23
C VAL A 162 12.93 -1.58 -1.14
N ILE A 163 12.42 -2.20 -0.07
CA ILE A 163 12.54 -3.66 0.14
C ILE A 163 11.86 -4.42 -1.00
N VAL A 164 10.59 -4.13 -1.28
CA VAL A 164 9.79 -4.83 -2.29
C VAL A 164 10.45 -4.70 -3.67
N THR A 165 10.84 -3.49 -4.05
CA THR A 165 11.40 -3.25 -5.39
C THR A 165 12.74 -3.95 -5.56
N THR A 166 13.60 -3.90 -4.53
CA THR A 166 14.91 -4.55 -4.57
C THR A 166 14.78 -6.06 -4.67
N VAL A 167 13.90 -6.66 -3.87
CA VAL A 167 13.65 -8.11 -3.90
C VAL A 167 13.08 -8.55 -5.24
N CYS A 168 12.08 -7.85 -5.80
CA CYS A 168 11.51 -8.18 -7.11
C CYS A 168 12.54 -8.07 -8.23
N CYS A 169 13.34 -6.99 -8.24
CA CYS A 169 14.38 -6.82 -9.26
C CYS A 169 15.48 -7.89 -9.15
N TYR A 170 15.88 -8.23 -7.92
CA TYR A 170 16.87 -9.28 -7.66
C TYR A 170 16.40 -10.64 -8.19
N GLN A 171 15.16 -11.03 -7.88
CA GLN A 171 14.61 -12.30 -8.36
C GLN A 171 14.50 -12.35 -9.88
N GLY A 172 14.19 -11.21 -10.54
CA GLY A 172 14.10 -11.12 -12.00
C GLY A 172 15.46 -11.15 -12.70
N TYR A 173 16.48 -10.53 -12.11
CA TYR A 173 17.82 -10.47 -12.68
C TYR A 173 18.54 -11.83 -12.61
N PHE A 174 18.38 -12.55 -11.49
CA PHE A 174 19.04 -13.83 -11.22
C PHE A 174 18.21 -15.06 -11.60
N THR A 175 17.19 -14.92 -12.45
CA THR A 175 16.33 -16.03 -12.89
C THR A 175 17.11 -17.19 -13.51
N HIS A 176 18.19 -16.90 -14.24
CA HIS A 176 19.05 -17.88 -14.92
C HIS A 176 19.93 -18.74 -13.99
N MET A 177 20.08 -18.38 -12.71
CA MET A 177 20.88 -19.15 -11.74
C MET A 177 20.06 -20.22 -11.00
N ARG A 178 18.81 -20.43 -11.40
CA ARG A 178 17.88 -21.42 -10.86
C ARG A 178 17.40 -22.34 -11.97
#